data_AF-A0AB38XZU7-F1
#
_entry.id   AF-A0AB38XZU7-F1
#
_cell.length_a   1.000
_cell.length_b   1.000
_cell.length_c   1.000
_cell.angle_alpha   90.00
_cell.angle_beta   90.00
_cell.angle_gamma   90.00
#
_symmetry.space_group_name_H-M   'P 1'
#
loop_
_entity.id
_entity.type
_entity.pdbx_description
1 polymer ?
#
loop_
_entity_poly.entity_id
_entity_poly.type
_entity_poly.pdbx_seq_one_letter_code
_entity_poly.pdbx_strand_id
1 'polypeptide(L)'
;MVDDVLPNLLKSVRQDFEKYFGESDVVTKAFAELQAKKATYKTVNEFAIEVGQLLSLALAGSVTSDKLPDGKMYYNIAKRLLYETLGRNYELISGYARDVQQILNEQSKINVKVQRPQLNQDKIDGLVNRLDSEPVFDDVKWLLGEPIVNFSQSIVDDSIKANSEFQYRAGLTPRIIRKASGHCCDWCQQVVGIYKYPDVPKDIWRRHGHCKCTVDYDPKTGKIQDVWSKTWRKTDQNDKIEKRKKIDKSVKMSKSRKRALELGIERNQIKKQLFKKSEDNIIKEVSGGDMTSGSCSSAAFAYIGNKAGFKVLDFRGGDSCNLFSTNGSIIDIANLENVNSTIVNHGNDFIGAKQLLSKIDNNKEYYLATGSHAAIIKKTEKEFQYLELQHQNTEKNGFKKLDYYTLQNRFGCKKSHSSYGRKYEVPNILIEAESLGKNEEFQRILNFINTPKDKQQKGSNGHVK
;
A
#
# COMPACT_ATOMS: atom_id res chain seq x y z
N MET A 1 -59.46 19.72 0.90
CA MET A 1 -58.46 19.28 -0.09
C MET A 1 -57.11 19.63 0.51
N VAL A 2 -56.25 18.64 0.75
CA VAL A 2 -54.85 18.91 1.12
C VAL A 2 -54.16 19.27 -0.19
N ASP A 3 -53.67 20.51 -0.31
CA ASP A 3 -52.95 20.94 -1.52
C ASP A 3 -51.71 20.05 -1.71
N ASP A 4 -51.49 19.55 -2.93
CA ASP A 4 -50.28 18.79 -3.25
C ASP A 4 -49.09 19.74 -3.11
N VAL A 5 -48.29 19.55 -2.04
CA VAL A 5 -47.13 20.39 -1.73
C VAL A 5 -45.98 20.17 -2.73
N LEU A 6 -45.98 19.04 -3.44
CA LEU A 6 -44.83 18.61 -4.23
C LEU A 6 -44.47 19.54 -5.41
N PRO A 7 -45.41 20.03 -6.24
CA PRO A 7 -45.07 20.91 -7.37
C PRO A 7 -44.31 22.16 -6.92
N ASN A 8 -44.70 22.73 -5.79
CA ASN A 8 -44.04 23.90 -5.21
C ASN A 8 -42.64 23.52 -4.68
N LEU A 9 -42.51 22.41 -3.96
CA LEU A 9 -41.22 21.90 -3.49
C LEU A 9 -40.25 21.66 -4.66
N LEU A 10 -40.69 20.96 -5.71
CA LEU A 10 -39.88 20.70 -6.89
C LEU A 10 -39.44 21.97 -7.61
N LYS A 11 -40.33 22.97 -7.69
CA LYS A 11 -40.01 24.28 -8.27
C LYS A 11 -38.93 24.98 -7.46
N SER A 12 -39.05 25.03 -6.13
CA SER A 12 -38.06 25.67 -5.26
C SER A 12 -36.71 24.96 -5.31
N VAL A 13 -36.69 23.63 -5.17
CA VAL A 13 -35.45 22.83 -5.26
C VAL A 13 -34.76 23.08 -6.60
N ARG A 14 -35.52 23.13 -7.70
CA ARG A 14 -34.97 23.37 -9.03
C ARG A 14 -34.35 24.76 -9.15
N GLN A 15 -35.05 25.80 -8.69
CA GLN A 15 -34.56 27.18 -8.76
C GLN A 15 -33.29 27.36 -7.93
N ASP A 16 -33.27 26.83 -6.71
CA ASP A 16 -32.11 26.89 -5.83
C ASP A 16 -30.93 26.13 -6.43
N PHE A 17 -31.16 24.91 -6.93
CA PHE A 17 -30.12 24.12 -7.59
C PHE A 17 -29.55 24.82 -8.83
N GLU A 18 -30.40 25.33 -9.73
CA GLU A 18 -29.95 26.04 -10.94
C GLU A 18 -29.12 27.28 -10.59
N LYS A 19 -29.54 28.02 -9.56
CA LYS A 19 -28.79 29.17 -9.04
C LYS A 19 -27.43 28.74 -8.50
N TYR A 20 -27.38 27.79 -7.55
CA TYR A 20 -26.14 27.33 -6.94
C TYR A 20 -25.19 26.70 -7.96
N PHE A 21 -25.73 25.99 -8.95
CA PHE A 21 -24.96 25.40 -10.05
C PHE A 21 -24.33 26.47 -10.95
N GLY A 22 -25.07 27.55 -11.26
CA GLY A 22 -24.56 28.67 -12.05
C GLY A 22 -23.49 29.51 -11.34
N GLU A 23 -23.51 29.55 -10.01
CA GLU A 23 -22.55 30.30 -9.18
C GLU A 23 -21.32 29.47 -8.77
N SER A 24 -21.28 28.16 -9.07
CA SER A 24 -20.19 27.29 -8.61
C SER A 24 -18.91 27.42 -9.46
N ASP A 25 -17.84 27.84 -8.81
CA ASP A 25 -16.47 27.85 -9.37
C ASP A 25 -15.99 26.45 -9.75
N VAL A 26 -16.39 25.41 -8.99
CA VAL A 26 -15.98 24.03 -9.24
C VAL A 26 -16.63 23.50 -10.51
N VAL A 27 -17.93 23.77 -10.69
CA VAL A 27 -18.67 23.45 -11.92
C VAL A 27 -18.02 24.16 -13.11
N THR A 28 -17.76 25.46 -12.99
CA THR A 28 -17.13 26.25 -14.05
C THR A 28 -15.75 25.70 -14.44
N LYS A 29 -14.91 25.38 -13.46
CA LYS A 29 -13.59 24.76 -13.68
C LYS A 29 -13.70 23.39 -14.35
N ALA A 30 -14.66 22.56 -13.94
CA ALA A 30 -14.87 21.24 -14.53
C ALA A 30 -15.22 21.33 -16.03
N PHE A 31 -16.07 22.25 -16.44
CA PHE A 31 -16.38 22.46 -17.86
C PHE A 31 -15.20 23.06 -18.64
N ALA A 32 -14.42 23.96 -18.03
CA ALA A 32 -13.20 24.47 -18.65
C ALA A 32 -12.16 23.36 -18.90
N GLU A 33 -11.96 22.46 -17.94
CA GLU A 33 -11.08 21.28 -18.11
C GLU A 33 -11.58 20.32 -19.19
N LEU A 34 -12.90 20.15 -19.29
CA LEU A 34 -13.54 19.33 -20.33
C LEU A 34 -13.25 19.91 -21.71
N GLN A 35 -13.49 21.21 -21.90
CA GLN A 35 -13.21 21.92 -23.16
C GLN A 35 -11.72 21.88 -23.52
N ALA A 36 -10.84 22.02 -22.53
CA ALA A 36 -9.38 21.92 -22.72
C ALA A 36 -8.89 20.48 -22.98
N LYS A 37 -9.78 19.48 -23.01
CA LYS A 37 -9.46 18.04 -23.10
C LYS A 37 -8.47 17.57 -22.01
N LYS A 38 -8.52 18.18 -20.83
CA LYS A 38 -7.66 17.83 -19.68
C LYS A 38 -8.43 17.13 -18.56
N ALA A 39 -9.76 17.10 -18.63
CA ALA A 39 -10.60 16.44 -17.65
C ALA A 39 -10.30 14.94 -17.55
N THR A 40 -10.33 14.43 -16.32
CA THR A 40 -10.11 13.01 -15.99
C THR A 40 -11.22 12.52 -15.07
N TYR A 41 -11.22 11.23 -14.71
CA TYR A 41 -12.18 10.72 -13.71
C TYR A 41 -12.02 11.35 -12.32
N LYS A 42 -10.86 11.98 -12.04
CA LYS A 42 -10.72 12.86 -10.88
C LYS A 42 -11.64 14.08 -10.99
N THR A 43 -11.62 14.78 -12.13
CA THR A 43 -12.51 15.92 -12.41
C THR A 43 -13.98 15.50 -12.34
N VAL A 44 -14.33 14.32 -12.88
CA VAL A 44 -15.69 13.76 -12.79
C VAL A 44 -16.12 13.53 -11.34
N ASN A 45 -15.25 12.99 -10.49
CA ASN A 45 -15.55 12.77 -9.08
C ASN A 45 -15.67 14.10 -8.31
N GLU A 46 -14.81 15.09 -8.57
CA GLU A 46 -14.91 16.43 -7.98
C GLU A 46 -16.21 17.12 -8.40
N PHE A 47 -16.57 17.04 -9.68
CA PHE A 47 -17.85 17.51 -10.21
C PHE A 47 -19.04 16.79 -9.54
N ALA A 48 -19.00 15.47 -9.40
CA ALA A 48 -20.08 14.72 -8.76
C ALA A 48 -20.28 15.07 -7.28
N ILE A 49 -19.18 15.30 -6.54
CA ILE A 49 -19.23 15.77 -5.14
C ILE A 49 -19.92 17.13 -5.10
N GLU A 50 -19.47 18.07 -5.93
CA GLU A 50 -20.03 19.43 -5.97
C GLU A 50 -21.52 19.40 -6.31
N VAL A 51 -21.91 18.74 -7.41
CA VAL A 51 -23.32 18.65 -7.82
C VAL A 51 -24.18 18.00 -6.74
N GLY A 52 -23.67 16.96 -6.07
CA GLY A 52 -24.35 16.36 -4.92
C GLY A 52 -24.52 17.31 -3.75
N GLN A 53 -23.51 18.13 -3.44
CA GLN A 53 -23.58 19.12 -2.36
C GLN A 53 -24.55 20.27 -2.68
N LEU A 54 -24.55 20.77 -3.92
CA LEU A 54 -25.48 21.81 -4.37
C LEU A 54 -26.93 21.30 -4.35
N LEU A 55 -27.16 20.06 -4.79
CA LEU A 55 -28.49 19.44 -4.71
C LEU A 55 -28.93 19.21 -3.27
N SER A 56 -28.01 18.73 -2.43
CA SER A 56 -28.27 18.56 -1.00
C SER A 56 -28.66 19.88 -0.33
N LEU A 57 -27.96 20.98 -0.64
CA LEU A 57 -28.27 22.32 -0.16
C LEU A 57 -29.66 22.78 -0.61
N ALA A 58 -29.98 22.63 -1.90
CA ALA A 58 -31.29 22.98 -2.45
C ALA A 58 -32.43 22.16 -1.81
N LEU A 59 -32.23 20.85 -1.63
CA LEU A 59 -33.18 19.98 -0.95
C LEU A 59 -33.37 20.39 0.52
N ALA A 60 -32.28 20.64 1.26
CA ALA A 60 -32.33 20.98 2.68
C ALA A 60 -32.95 22.37 2.95
N GLY A 61 -32.83 23.32 2.01
CA GLY A 61 -33.46 24.64 2.09
C GLY A 61 -34.93 24.65 1.67
N SER A 62 -35.29 23.82 0.68
CA SER A 62 -36.65 23.77 0.15
C SER A 62 -37.57 22.81 0.90
N VAL A 63 -37.06 21.69 1.39
CA VAL A 63 -37.82 20.65 2.09
C VAL A 63 -37.66 20.83 3.59
N THR A 64 -38.69 21.36 4.23
CA THR A 64 -38.74 21.64 5.67
C THR A 64 -40.04 21.12 6.27
N SER A 65 -40.03 20.79 7.56
CA SER A 65 -41.19 20.18 8.24
C SER A 65 -42.46 21.04 8.11
N ASP A 66 -42.34 22.38 8.14
CA ASP A 66 -43.46 23.32 7.95
C ASP A 66 -44.08 23.29 6.54
N LYS A 67 -43.35 22.80 5.53
CA LYS A 67 -43.81 22.68 4.14
C LYS A 67 -44.33 21.28 3.82
N LEU A 68 -44.31 20.36 4.78
CA LEU A 68 -44.77 18.99 4.63
C LEU A 68 -46.11 18.78 5.36
N PRO A 69 -46.98 17.88 4.89
CA PRO A 69 -48.24 17.60 5.57
C PRO A 69 -47.96 17.01 6.95
N ASP A 70 -48.51 17.64 7.99
CA ASP A 70 -48.34 17.28 9.40
C ASP A 70 -46.87 17.17 9.86
N GLY A 71 -45.94 17.84 9.17
CA GLY A 71 -44.51 17.73 9.45
C GLY A 71 -43.86 16.41 9.03
N LYS A 72 -44.60 15.53 8.34
CA LYS A 72 -44.13 14.20 7.93
C LYS A 72 -43.78 14.15 6.44
N MET A 73 -42.66 13.50 6.14
CA MET A 73 -42.32 13.11 4.77
C MET A 73 -43.01 11.80 4.39
N TYR A 74 -44.09 11.87 3.62
CA TYR A 74 -44.79 10.66 3.17
C TYR A 74 -44.09 9.99 1.99
N TYR A 75 -44.17 8.66 1.90
CA TYR A 75 -43.59 7.84 0.84
C TYR A 75 -43.84 8.37 -0.58
N ASN A 76 -45.08 8.77 -0.91
CA ASN A 76 -45.45 9.27 -2.24
C ASN A 76 -44.78 10.63 -2.56
N ILE A 77 -44.63 11.50 -1.57
CA ILE A 77 -43.94 12.78 -1.69
C ILE A 77 -42.44 12.52 -1.88
N ALA A 78 -41.84 11.72 -1.00
CA ALA A 78 -40.42 11.36 -1.08
C ALA A 78 -40.08 10.69 -2.41
N LYS A 79 -40.90 9.75 -2.87
CA LYS A 79 -40.72 9.03 -4.14
C LYS A 79 -40.69 9.98 -5.31
N ARG A 80 -41.73 10.79 -5.51
CA ARG A 80 -41.82 11.71 -6.64
C ARG A 80 -40.71 12.77 -6.59
N LEU A 81 -40.39 13.28 -5.39
CA LEU A 81 -39.31 14.25 -5.18
C LEU A 81 -37.94 13.68 -5.57
N LEU A 82 -37.56 12.53 -4.99
CA LEU A 82 -36.24 11.94 -5.21
C LEU A 82 -36.09 11.35 -6.61
N TYR A 83 -37.15 10.78 -7.19
CA TYR A 83 -37.09 10.27 -8.56
C TYR A 83 -36.77 11.38 -9.56
N GLU A 84 -37.41 12.54 -9.42
CA GLU A 84 -37.16 13.70 -10.28
C GLU A 84 -35.76 14.28 -10.04
N THR A 85 -35.42 14.55 -8.78
CA THR A 85 -34.19 15.27 -8.42
C THR A 85 -32.93 14.41 -8.62
N LEU A 86 -32.91 13.18 -8.09
CA LEU A 86 -31.78 12.26 -8.26
C LEU A 86 -31.69 11.72 -9.70
N GLY A 87 -32.81 11.61 -10.41
CA GLY A 87 -32.83 11.28 -11.83
C GLY A 87 -32.10 12.33 -12.67
N ARG A 88 -32.43 13.62 -12.50
CA ARG A 88 -31.72 14.73 -13.17
C ARG A 88 -30.24 14.80 -12.79
N ASN A 89 -29.94 14.59 -11.50
CA ASN A 89 -28.57 14.55 -11.01
C ASN A 89 -27.75 13.42 -11.66
N TYR A 90 -28.34 12.23 -11.77
CA TYR A 90 -27.77 11.12 -12.52
C TYR A 90 -27.53 11.49 -13.99
N GLU A 91 -28.49 12.12 -14.64
CA GLU A 91 -28.36 12.51 -16.04
C GLU A 91 -27.16 13.45 -16.26
N LEU A 92 -27.01 14.46 -15.40
CA LEU A 92 -25.90 15.41 -15.42
C LEU A 92 -24.54 14.74 -15.21
N ILE A 93 -24.39 13.96 -14.13
CA ILE A 93 -23.11 13.35 -13.76
C ILE A 93 -22.70 12.29 -14.77
N SER A 94 -23.63 11.42 -15.18
CA SER A 94 -23.32 10.37 -16.17
C SER A 94 -23.09 10.94 -17.57
N GLY A 95 -23.73 12.06 -17.92
CA GLY A 95 -23.45 12.81 -19.16
C GLY A 95 -22.03 13.40 -19.15
N TYR A 96 -21.65 14.09 -18.07
CA TYR A 96 -20.29 14.62 -17.93
C TYR A 96 -19.24 13.50 -17.92
N ALA A 97 -19.50 12.40 -17.21
CA ALA A 97 -18.62 11.23 -17.19
C ALA A 97 -18.45 10.59 -18.58
N ARG A 98 -19.53 10.55 -19.38
CA ARG A 98 -19.48 10.08 -20.77
C ARG A 98 -18.52 10.93 -21.60
N ASP A 99 -18.63 12.25 -21.50
CA ASP A 99 -17.83 13.17 -22.31
C ASP A 99 -16.34 13.10 -21.93
N VAL A 100 -16.04 12.98 -20.63
CA VAL A 100 -14.67 12.73 -20.15
C VAL A 100 -14.14 11.37 -20.64
N GLN A 101 -14.95 10.31 -20.53
CA GLN A 101 -14.55 8.98 -21.00
C GLN A 101 -14.30 8.94 -22.51
N GLN A 102 -15.05 9.72 -23.29
CA GLN A 102 -14.81 9.87 -24.72
C GLN A 102 -13.44 10.51 -24.98
N ILE A 103 -13.11 11.61 -24.29
CA ILE A 103 -11.79 12.25 -24.39
C ILE A 103 -10.67 11.27 -24.03
N LEU A 104 -10.82 10.49 -22.96
CA LEU A 104 -9.83 9.50 -22.54
C LEU A 104 -9.64 8.38 -23.57
N ASN A 105 -10.74 7.93 -24.21
CA ASN A 105 -10.69 6.93 -25.29
C ASN A 105 -9.97 7.50 -26.53
N GLU A 106 -10.30 8.73 -26.94
CA GLU A 106 -9.66 9.44 -28.06
C GLU A 106 -8.14 9.61 -27.82
N GLN A 107 -7.76 10.08 -26.63
CA GLN A 107 -6.36 10.26 -26.24
C GLN A 107 -5.58 8.93 -26.22
N SER A 108 -6.27 7.84 -25.86
CA SER A 108 -5.69 6.49 -25.84
C SER A 108 -5.77 5.78 -27.20
N LYS A 109 -6.28 6.45 -28.23
CA LYS A 109 -6.50 5.93 -29.59
C LYS A 109 -7.35 4.64 -29.60
N ILE A 110 -8.35 4.58 -28.72
CA ILE A 110 -9.28 3.47 -28.63
C ILE A 110 -10.61 3.89 -29.27
N ASN A 111 -10.98 3.21 -30.36
CA ASN A 111 -12.24 3.47 -31.04
C ASN A 111 -13.36 2.58 -30.48
N VAL A 112 -13.78 2.84 -29.25
CA VAL A 112 -14.87 2.11 -28.58
C VAL A 112 -15.97 3.07 -28.11
N LYS A 113 -17.23 2.65 -28.28
CA LYS A 113 -18.38 3.43 -27.82
C LYS A 113 -18.37 3.51 -26.29
N VAL A 114 -18.49 4.72 -25.77
CA VAL A 114 -18.63 4.97 -24.34
C VAL A 114 -19.91 4.35 -23.82
N GLN A 115 -19.82 3.65 -22.70
CA GLN A 115 -20.96 3.09 -22.00
C GLN A 115 -21.46 4.07 -20.93
N ARG A 116 -22.78 4.14 -20.78
CA ARG A 116 -23.44 4.84 -19.69
C ARG A 116 -23.92 3.80 -18.66
N PRO A 117 -23.66 3.98 -17.36
CA PRO A 117 -24.19 3.06 -16.35
C PRO A 117 -25.71 3.20 -16.28
N GLN A 118 -26.43 2.15 -15.87
CA GLN A 118 -27.86 2.27 -15.58
C GLN A 118 -28.08 3.03 -14.26
N LEU A 119 -29.18 3.78 -14.17
CA LEU A 119 -29.61 4.43 -12.93
C LEU A 119 -29.87 3.36 -11.85
N ASN A 120 -29.25 3.51 -10.69
CA ASN A 120 -29.46 2.62 -9.57
C ASN A 120 -30.74 2.97 -8.81
N GLN A 121 -31.86 2.44 -9.29
CA GLN A 121 -33.19 2.70 -8.73
C GLN A 121 -33.32 2.19 -7.28
N ASP A 122 -32.70 1.05 -6.97
CA ASP A 122 -32.75 0.45 -5.63
C ASP A 122 -32.19 1.39 -4.55
N LYS A 123 -31.13 2.15 -4.86
CA LYS A 123 -30.58 3.16 -3.94
C LYS A 123 -31.55 4.31 -3.68
N ILE A 124 -32.27 4.77 -4.73
CA ILE A 124 -33.27 5.82 -4.60
C ILE A 124 -34.43 5.31 -3.74
N ASP A 125 -34.91 4.10 -4.03
CA ASP A 125 -36.01 3.48 -3.30
C ASP A 125 -35.65 3.26 -1.81
N GLY A 126 -34.40 2.90 -1.53
CA GLY A 126 -33.88 2.83 -0.16
C GLY A 126 -33.94 4.16 0.59
N LEU A 127 -33.58 5.28 -0.07
CA LEU A 127 -33.69 6.61 0.51
C LEU A 127 -35.14 7.03 0.73
N VAL A 128 -36.03 6.74 -0.23
CA VAL A 128 -37.46 7.00 -0.13
C VAL A 128 -38.07 6.27 1.07
N ASN A 129 -37.78 4.98 1.22
CA ASN A 129 -38.28 4.18 2.34
C ASN A 129 -37.80 4.71 3.70
N ARG A 130 -36.53 5.13 3.79
CA ARG A 130 -35.99 5.66 5.06
C ARG A 130 -36.56 7.05 5.37
N LEU A 131 -36.81 7.89 4.38
CA LEU A 131 -37.44 9.21 4.58
C LEU A 131 -38.87 9.11 5.12
N ASP A 132 -39.63 8.06 4.78
CA ASP A 132 -41.01 7.86 5.25
C ASP A 132 -41.11 7.20 6.64
N SER A 133 -40.00 6.67 7.14
CA SER A 133 -40.02 5.79 8.31
C SER A 133 -40.24 6.48 9.66
N GLU A 134 -39.98 7.79 9.77
CA GLU A 134 -40.19 8.53 11.01
C GLU A 134 -41.46 9.40 10.96
N PRO A 135 -42.12 9.64 12.10
CA PRO A 135 -43.31 10.48 12.17
C PRO A 135 -43.00 11.96 11.90
N VAL A 136 -41.78 12.41 12.17
CA VAL A 136 -41.35 13.80 12.02
C VAL A 136 -40.18 13.86 11.03
N PHE A 137 -40.27 14.75 10.04
CA PHE A 137 -39.25 14.86 9.01
C PHE A 137 -37.87 15.30 9.54
N ASP A 138 -37.83 16.11 10.59
CA ASP A 138 -36.56 16.59 11.17
C ASP A 138 -35.64 15.44 11.63
N ASP A 139 -36.19 14.30 12.05
CA ASP A 139 -35.44 13.11 12.48
C ASP A 139 -34.73 12.40 11.31
N VAL A 140 -35.22 12.61 10.09
CA VAL A 140 -34.70 12.00 8.84
C VAL A 140 -34.11 13.02 7.87
N LYS A 141 -34.18 14.32 8.18
CA LYS A 141 -33.70 15.41 7.31
C LYS A 141 -32.24 15.23 6.89
N TRP A 142 -31.41 14.64 7.74
CA TRP A 142 -30.00 14.35 7.46
C TRP A 142 -29.79 13.46 6.22
N LEU A 143 -30.81 12.70 5.79
CA LEU A 143 -30.77 11.86 4.58
C LEU A 143 -30.69 12.69 3.30
N LEU A 144 -31.18 13.93 3.31
CA LEU A 144 -31.02 14.88 2.20
C LEU A 144 -29.63 15.53 2.19
N GLY A 145 -28.77 15.18 3.15
CA GLY A 145 -27.40 15.61 3.30
C GLY A 145 -26.41 14.72 2.53
N GLU A 146 -25.46 14.17 3.29
CA GLU A 146 -24.38 13.31 2.83
C GLU A 146 -24.81 12.10 1.97
N PRO A 147 -25.98 11.44 2.19
CA PRO A 147 -26.40 10.34 1.32
C PRO A 147 -26.62 10.77 -0.14
N ILE A 148 -27.05 12.01 -0.40
CA ILE A 148 -27.19 12.57 -1.75
C ILE A 148 -25.82 12.69 -2.43
N VAL A 149 -24.80 13.14 -1.70
CA VAL A 149 -23.42 13.24 -2.19
C VAL A 149 -22.84 11.86 -2.50
N ASN A 150 -23.08 10.87 -1.63
CA ASN A 150 -22.63 9.49 -1.88
C ASN A 150 -23.33 8.86 -3.09
N PHE A 151 -24.61 9.15 -3.29
CA PHE A 151 -25.34 8.75 -4.49
C PHE A 151 -24.67 9.33 -5.74
N SER A 152 -24.40 10.64 -5.76
CA SER A 152 -23.68 11.33 -6.85
C SER A 152 -22.35 10.67 -7.18
N GLN A 153 -21.50 10.42 -6.18
CA GLN A 153 -20.19 9.79 -6.40
C GLN A 153 -20.32 8.36 -6.91
N SER A 154 -21.35 7.62 -6.48
CA SER A 154 -21.54 6.24 -6.93
C SER A 154 -21.86 6.13 -8.42
N ILE A 155 -22.44 7.17 -9.02
CA ILE A 155 -22.67 7.24 -10.48
C ILE A 155 -21.33 7.26 -11.25
N VAL A 156 -20.31 7.90 -10.68
CA VAL A 156 -18.96 7.94 -11.24
C VAL A 156 -18.33 6.54 -11.21
N ASP A 157 -18.42 5.87 -10.06
CA ASP A 157 -17.91 4.51 -9.90
C ASP A 157 -18.62 3.53 -10.85
N ASP A 158 -19.94 3.62 -10.97
CA ASP A 158 -20.74 2.81 -11.88
C ASP A 158 -20.37 3.09 -13.34
N SER A 159 -20.06 4.34 -13.70
CA SER A 159 -19.58 4.72 -15.03
C SER A 159 -18.23 4.08 -15.35
N ILE A 160 -17.28 4.11 -14.41
CA ILE A 160 -15.96 3.47 -14.57
C ILE A 160 -16.12 1.96 -14.73
N LYS A 161 -16.98 1.35 -13.91
CA LYS A 161 -17.25 -0.09 -13.95
C LYS A 161 -17.84 -0.52 -15.28
N ALA A 162 -18.86 0.19 -15.77
CA ALA A 162 -19.53 -0.12 -17.04
C ALA A 162 -18.56 -0.03 -18.23
N ASN A 163 -17.73 1.01 -18.29
CA ASN A 163 -16.74 1.18 -19.35
C ASN A 163 -15.59 0.17 -19.25
N SER A 164 -15.12 -0.15 -18.04
CA SER A 164 -14.07 -1.15 -17.84
C SER A 164 -14.51 -2.55 -18.26
N GLU A 165 -15.72 -2.95 -17.88
CA GLU A 165 -16.32 -4.24 -18.29
C GLU A 165 -16.48 -4.32 -19.81
N PHE A 166 -16.99 -3.26 -20.43
CA PHE A 166 -17.18 -3.22 -21.88
C PHE A 166 -15.86 -3.32 -22.63
N GLN A 167 -14.84 -2.58 -22.20
CA GLN A 167 -13.52 -2.64 -22.82
C GLN A 167 -12.86 -4.00 -22.62
N TYR A 168 -13.00 -4.60 -21.44
CA TYR A 168 -12.51 -5.94 -21.20
C TYR A 168 -13.14 -6.97 -22.15
N ARG A 169 -14.47 -6.90 -22.32
CA ARG A 169 -15.19 -7.73 -23.31
C ARG A 169 -14.73 -7.47 -24.75
N ALA A 170 -14.28 -6.25 -25.05
CA ALA A 170 -13.67 -5.89 -26.33
C ALA A 170 -12.19 -6.35 -26.48
N GLY A 171 -11.65 -7.10 -25.51
CA GLY A 171 -10.28 -7.63 -25.53
C GLY A 171 -9.21 -6.67 -25.02
N LEU A 172 -9.61 -5.55 -24.41
CA LEU A 172 -8.70 -4.59 -23.78
C LEU A 172 -8.43 -4.98 -22.32
N THR A 173 -7.39 -4.39 -21.74
CA THR A 173 -7.03 -4.63 -20.32
C THR A 173 -7.01 -3.32 -19.55
N PRO A 174 -8.17 -2.72 -19.24
CA PRO A 174 -8.23 -1.45 -18.53
C PRO A 174 -7.73 -1.58 -17.09
N ARG A 175 -7.26 -0.46 -16.53
CA ARG A 175 -6.82 -0.40 -15.14
C ARG A 175 -7.69 0.54 -14.32
N ILE A 176 -8.02 0.10 -13.13
CA ILE A 176 -8.75 0.87 -12.13
C ILE A 176 -7.78 1.28 -11.03
N ILE A 177 -7.78 2.56 -10.69
CA ILE A 177 -6.86 3.16 -9.73
C ILE A 177 -7.69 3.79 -8.62
N ARG A 178 -7.72 3.19 -7.43
CA ARG A 178 -8.37 3.81 -6.27
C ARG A 178 -7.35 4.64 -5.50
N LYS A 179 -7.65 5.92 -5.25
CA LYS A 179 -6.82 6.89 -4.51
C LYS A 179 -7.53 7.32 -3.22
N ALA A 180 -6.81 7.27 -2.10
CA ALA A 180 -7.29 7.76 -0.82
C ALA A 180 -7.33 9.30 -0.79
N SER A 181 -8.36 9.87 -0.18
CA SER A 181 -8.33 11.26 0.28
C SER A 181 -7.50 11.36 1.57
N GLY A 182 -6.81 12.50 1.81
CA GLY A 182 -5.89 12.68 2.94
C GLY A 182 -6.47 12.40 4.35
N HIS A 183 -7.80 12.43 4.50
CA HIS A 183 -8.52 12.16 5.75
C HIS A 183 -9.51 10.97 5.63
N CYS A 184 -9.22 9.96 4.79
CA CYS A 184 -10.09 8.78 4.66
C CYS A 184 -9.89 7.76 5.80
N CYS A 185 -10.91 6.93 6.05
CA CYS A 185 -10.87 5.89 7.09
C CYS A 185 -9.92 4.73 6.73
N ASP A 186 -9.56 3.93 7.72
CA ASP A 186 -8.66 2.79 7.59
C ASP A 186 -9.10 1.78 6.51
N TRP A 187 -10.41 1.51 6.42
CA TRP A 187 -10.95 0.63 5.39
C TRP A 187 -10.71 1.19 3.98
N CYS A 188 -10.88 2.50 3.78
CA CYS A 188 -10.59 3.13 2.50
C CYS A 188 -9.11 3.08 2.13
N GLN A 189 -8.21 3.25 3.11
CA GLN A 189 -6.77 3.13 2.87
C GLN A 189 -6.37 1.71 2.45
N GLN A 190 -7.02 0.69 3.00
CA GLN A 190 -6.72 -0.72 2.68
C GLN A 190 -7.07 -1.10 1.24
N VAL A 191 -8.11 -0.50 0.66
CA VAL A 191 -8.56 -0.79 -0.72
C VAL A 191 -7.90 0.09 -1.79
N VAL A 192 -7.04 1.05 -1.40
CA VAL A 192 -6.23 1.85 -2.33
C VAL A 192 -5.29 0.95 -3.13
N GLY A 193 -5.24 1.15 -4.44
CA GLY A 193 -4.39 0.33 -5.29
C GLY A 193 -4.67 0.51 -6.77
N ILE A 194 -3.86 -0.17 -7.58
CA ILE A 194 -4.02 -0.26 -9.03
C ILE A 194 -4.41 -1.70 -9.35
N TYR A 195 -5.60 -1.86 -9.89
CA TYR A 195 -6.20 -3.14 -10.21
C TYR A 195 -6.34 -3.29 -11.71
N LYS A 196 -6.15 -4.53 -12.21
CA LYS A 196 -6.37 -4.85 -13.61
C LYS A 196 -7.73 -5.50 -13.74
N TYR A 197 -8.52 -5.08 -14.71
CA TYR A 197 -9.78 -5.75 -15.01
C TYR A 197 -9.50 -7.13 -15.66
N PRO A 198 -10.17 -8.23 -15.27
CA PRO A 198 -11.32 -8.32 -14.35
C PRO A 198 -10.96 -8.62 -12.89
N ASP A 199 -9.66 -8.74 -12.55
CA ASP A 199 -9.13 -9.02 -11.20
C ASP A 199 -9.29 -7.84 -10.23
N VAL A 200 -10.55 -7.42 -10.02
CA VAL A 200 -10.94 -6.23 -9.26
C VAL A 200 -11.84 -6.67 -8.10
N PRO A 201 -11.35 -6.65 -6.84
CA PRO A 201 -12.16 -6.90 -5.66
C PRO A 201 -13.46 -6.09 -5.65
N LYS A 202 -14.58 -6.72 -5.24
CA LYS A 202 -15.89 -6.07 -5.16
C LYS A 202 -15.87 -4.81 -4.26
N ASP A 203 -15.05 -4.82 -3.22
CA ASP A 203 -14.94 -3.72 -2.25
C ASP A 203 -14.36 -2.43 -2.84
N ILE A 204 -13.72 -2.47 -4.02
CA ILE A 204 -13.23 -1.28 -4.74
C ILE A 204 -14.35 -0.36 -5.17
N TRP A 205 -15.57 -0.88 -5.31
CA TRP A 205 -16.75 -0.10 -5.71
C TRP A 205 -17.59 0.34 -4.51
N ARG A 206 -17.22 -0.07 -3.30
CA ARG A 206 -17.96 0.27 -2.08
C ARG A 206 -17.48 1.62 -1.52
N ARG A 207 -18.42 2.35 -0.92
CA ARG A 207 -18.21 3.61 -0.20
C ARG A 207 -18.90 3.55 1.16
N HIS A 208 -18.31 4.20 2.15
CA HIS A 208 -18.96 4.50 3.44
C HIS A 208 -19.36 5.99 3.46
N GLY A 209 -20.20 6.40 4.42
CA GLY A 209 -20.58 7.80 4.55
C GLY A 209 -19.37 8.74 4.70
N HIS A 210 -19.42 9.91 4.08
CA HIS A 210 -18.35 10.93 4.07
C HIS A 210 -17.05 10.51 3.35
N CYS A 211 -17.10 9.52 2.46
CA CYS A 211 -15.93 9.05 1.72
C CYS A 211 -15.61 9.90 0.48
N LYS A 212 -14.58 10.76 0.58
CA LYS A 212 -14.07 11.56 -0.56
C LYS A 212 -13.01 10.86 -1.42
N CYS A 213 -12.83 9.55 -1.29
CA CYS A 213 -11.85 8.80 -2.09
C CYS A 213 -12.23 8.80 -3.59
N THR A 214 -11.23 8.75 -4.46
CA THR A 214 -11.43 8.80 -5.92
C THR A 214 -11.13 7.44 -6.54
N VAL A 215 -12.00 6.99 -7.45
CA VAL A 215 -11.71 5.90 -8.37
C VAL A 215 -11.38 6.54 -9.72
N ASP A 216 -10.21 6.20 -10.24
CA ASP A 216 -9.65 6.73 -11.47
C ASP A 216 -9.42 5.58 -12.44
N TYR A 217 -9.31 5.89 -13.73
CA TYR A 217 -9.38 4.90 -14.79
C TYR A 217 -8.39 5.22 -15.90
N ASP A 218 -7.64 4.19 -16.33
CA ASP A 218 -6.65 4.27 -17.39
C ASP A 218 -6.95 3.22 -18.47
N PRO A 219 -7.37 3.66 -19.68
CA PRO A 219 -7.68 2.76 -20.79
C PRO A 219 -6.50 1.92 -21.29
N LYS A 220 -5.25 2.42 -21.15
CA LYS A 220 -4.04 1.96 -21.88
C LYS A 220 -4.19 1.92 -23.41
N THR A 221 -3.08 1.99 -24.14
CA THR A 221 -3.07 1.85 -25.61
C THR A 221 -3.63 0.48 -26.04
N GLY A 222 -4.71 0.50 -26.82
CA GLY A 222 -5.36 -0.70 -27.32
C GLY A 222 -4.45 -1.52 -28.23
N LYS A 223 -4.34 -2.82 -27.98
CA LYS A 223 -3.82 -3.79 -28.96
C LYS A 223 -4.88 -4.87 -29.15
N ILE A 224 -5.28 -5.05 -30.40
CA ILE A 224 -6.32 -5.99 -30.86
C ILE A 224 -5.67 -7.36 -31.12
N GLN A 225 -6.39 -8.44 -30.80
CA GLN A 225 -6.05 -9.81 -31.14
C GLN A 225 -6.27 -10.05 -32.65
N ASP A 226 -5.23 -10.51 -33.35
CA ASP A 226 -5.34 -10.95 -34.74
C ASP A 226 -6.06 -12.31 -34.82
N VAL A 227 -7.17 -12.35 -35.55
CA VAL A 227 -8.13 -13.48 -35.62
C VAL A 227 -7.52 -14.72 -36.28
N TRP A 228 -6.52 -14.55 -37.15
CA TRP A 228 -5.96 -15.64 -37.95
C TRP A 228 -4.69 -16.25 -37.36
N SER A 229 -3.88 -15.48 -36.65
CA SER A 229 -2.62 -15.99 -36.09
C SER A 229 -2.76 -16.63 -34.70
N LYS A 230 -3.84 -16.37 -33.95
CA LYS A 230 -4.02 -16.74 -32.52
C LYS A 230 -2.78 -16.44 -31.65
N THR A 231 -1.88 -15.57 -32.10
CA THR A 231 -0.59 -15.32 -31.44
C THR A 231 -0.67 -14.01 -30.68
N TRP A 232 -0.60 -14.08 -29.36
CA TRP A 232 -0.44 -12.91 -28.51
C TRP A 232 0.97 -12.33 -28.72
N ARG A 233 1.10 -11.23 -29.46
CA ARG A 233 2.37 -10.48 -29.51
C ARG A 233 2.57 -9.75 -28.18
N LYS A 234 3.19 -10.45 -27.21
CA LYS A 234 3.67 -9.87 -25.96
C LYS A 234 4.72 -8.79 -26.26
N THR A 235 4.29 -7.54 -26.25
CA THR A 235 5.19 -6.41 -26.00
C THR A 235 4.71 -5.69 -24.76
N ASP A 236 4.91 -6.34 -23.61
CA ASP A 236 4.75 -5.72 -22.30
C ASP A 236 5.70 -6.33 -21.25
N GLN A 237 6.87 -6.81 -21.71
CA GLN A 237 8.04 -6.93 -20.83
C GLN A 237 8.84 -5.62 -20.79
N ASN A 238 8.86 -4.78 -21.83
CA ASN A 238 9.79 -3.64 -21.88
C ASN A 238 9.38 -2.39 -21.09
N ASP A 239 8.11 -2.04 -20.91
CA ASP A 239 7.77 -0.72 -20.31
C ASP A 239 7.68 -0.72 -18.77
N LYS A 240 7.35 -1.88 -18.18
CA LYS A 240 7.58 -2.12 -16.75
C LYS A 240 9.06 -2.31 -16.44
N ILE A 241 9.84 -2.80 -17.41
CA ILE A 241 11.29 -2.83 -17.33
C ILE A 241 11.86 -1.42 -17.50
N GLU A 242 11.30 -0.48 -18.26
CA GLU A 242 11.86 0.87 -18.42
C GLU A 242 11.58 1.81 -17.25
N LYS A 243 10.37 1.80 -16.67
CA LYS A 243 10.10 2.57 -15.44
C LYS A 243 10.71 1.92 -14.18
N ARG A 244 10.88 0.59 -14.15
CA ARG A 244 11.75 -0.05 -13.14
C ARG A 244 13.22 0.18 -13.44
N LYS A 245 13.69 0.20 -14.70
CA LYS A 245 15.08 0.55 -15.07
C LYS A 245 15.40 1.99 -14.68
N LYS A 246 14.45 2.94 -14.66
CA LYS A 246 14.73 4.31 -14.18
C LYS A 246 14.88 4.42 -12.65
N ILE A 247 14.31 3.49 -11.86
CA ILE A 247 14.46 3.42 -10.39
C ILE A 247 15.53 2.39 -9.96
N ASP A 248 15.79 1.38 -10.80
CA ASP A 248 16.75 0.28 -10.59
C ASP A 248 18.12 0.55 -11.26
N LYS A 249 18.25 1.61 -12.09
CA LYS A 249 19.55 2.07 -12.62
C LYS A 249 20.30 3.05 -11.71
N SER A 250 19.65 3.67 -10.71
CA SER A 250 20.35 4.58 -9.79
C SER A 250 21.09 3.84 -8.67
N VAL A 251 20.72 2.60 -8.38
CA VAL A 251 21.32 1.79 -7.30
C VAL A 251 21.92 0.54 -7.90
N LYS A 252 23.25 0.44 -7.86
CA LYS A 252 24.01 -0.72 -8.36
C LYS A 252 23.55 -2.00 -7.63
N MET A 253 23.05 -2.98 -8.38
CA MET A 253 22.62 -4.27 -7.82
C MET A 253 23.80 -5.02 -7.21
N SER A 254 23.64 -5.46 -5.97
CA SER A 254 24.62 -6.26 -5.23
C SER A 254 24.76 -7.69 -5.80
N LYS A 255 25.91 -8.33 -5.59
CA LYS A 255 26.11 -9.72 -6.03
C LYS A 255 25.17 -10.67 -5.28
N SER A 256 24.91 -10.37 -4.00
CA SER A 256 24.01 -11.14 -3.13
C SER A 256 22.57 -11.08 -3.63
N ARG A 257 22.07 -9.89 -4.00
CA ARG A 257 20.73 -9.76 -4.61
C ARG A 257 20.63 -10.46 -5.96
N LYS A 258 21.69 -10.38 -6.78
CA LYS A 258 21.76 -11.09 -8.06
C LYS A 258 21.74 -12.61 -7.86
N ARG A 259 22.50 -13.11 -6.88
CA ARG A 259 22.53 -14.55 -6.56
C ARG A 259 21.20 -15.04 -6.00
N ALA A 260 20.53 -14.25 -5.17
CA ALA A 260 19.21 -14.59 -4.64
C ALA A 260 18.16 -14.75 -5.75
N LEU A 261 18.27 -13.89 -6.79
CA LEU A 261 17.47 -13.99 -8.00
C LEU A 261 17.73 -15.26 -8.80
N GLU A 262 19.00 -15.60 -9.02
CA GLU A 262 19.41 -16.81 -9.76
C GLU A 262 18.97 -18.09 -9.07
N LEU A 263 18.99 -18.11 -7.73
CA LEU A 263 18.51 -19.23 -6.91
C LEU A 263 16.98 -19.32 -6.83
N GLY A 264 16.25 -18.36 -7.42
CA GLY A 264 14.78 -18.37 -7.39
C GLY A 264 14.18 -18.11 -6.01
N ILE A 265 14.92 -17.46 -5.10
CA ILE A 265 14.45 -17.19 -3.73
C ILE A 265 13.22 -16.28 -3.79
N GLU A 266 12.14 -16.72 -3.12
CA GLU A 266 10.89 -15.98 -3.05
C GLU A 266 11.08 -14.61 -2.39
N ARG A 267 10.40 -13.60 -2.92
CA ARG A 267 10.52 -12.21 -2.49
C ARG A 267 9.26 -11.78 -1.77
N ASN A 268 9.37 -11.45 -0.48
CA ASN A 268 8.29 -10.81 0.28
C ASN A 268 8.64 -9.34 0.51
N GLN A 269 7.88 -8.43 -0.09
CA GLN A 269 8.20 -7.00 0.01
C GLN A 269 8.12 -6.48 1.44
N ILE A 270 9.19 -5.83 1.90
CA ILE A 270 9.20 -5.17 3.21
C ILE A 270 8.19 -4.01 3.22
N LYS A 271 7.46 -3.86 4.33
CA LYS A 271 6.46 -2.80 4.49
C LYS A 271 6.99 -1.75 5.46
N LYS A 272 6.84 -0.47 5.15
CA LYS A 272 7.19 0.60 6.10
C LYS A 272 6.27 0.53 7.32
N GLN A 273 6.83 0.66 8.51
CA GLN A 273 6.07 0.69 9.77
C GLN A 273 5.51 2.08 10.01
N LEU A 274 4.26 2.16 10.49
CA LEU A 274 3.57 3.42 10.80
C LEU A 274 4.16 4.11 12.04
N PHE A 275 4.68 3.31 12.99
CA PHE A 275 5.28 3.78 14.24
C PHE A 275 6.61 3.05 14.49
N LYS A 276 7.60 3.75 15.05
CA LYS A 276 8.88 3.15 15.44
C LYS A 276 8.65 2.22 16.63
N LYS A 277 8.99 0.94 16.48
CA LYS A 277 8.91 -0.03 17.58
C LYS A 277 10.00 0.23 18.62
N SER A 278 9.68 -0.06 19.88
CA SER A 278 10.69 -0.16 20.93
C SER A 278 11.65 -1.32 20.64
N GLU A 279 12.87 -1.21 21.14
CA GLU A 279 13.91 -2.24 21.01
C GLU A 279 13.39 -3.62 21.50
N ASP A 280 12.75 -3.66 22.66
CA ASP A 280 12.18 -4.89 23.22
C ASP A 280 11.13 -5.52 22.31
N ASN A 281 10.30 -4.72 21.63
CA ASN A 281 9.29 -5.24 20.71
C ASN A 281 9.94 -5.78 19.42
N ILE A 282 11.00 -5.13 18.92
CA ILE A 282 11.77 -5.66 17.78
C ILE A 282 12.42 -6.98 18.18
N ILE A 283 13.05 -7.05 19.35
CA ILE A 283 13.67 -8.27 19.87
C ILE A 283 12.62 -9.36 20.00
N LYS A 284 11.46 -9.12 20.62
CA LYS A 284 10.39 -10.12 20.75
C LYS A 284 9.88 -10.65 19.41
N GLU A 285 9.82 -9.81 18.37
CA GLU A 285 9.32 -10.23 17.06
C GLU A 285 10.36 -10.96 16.19
N VAL A 286 11.63 -10.55 16.26
CA VAL A 286 12.73 -11.14 15.49
C VAL A 286 13.29 -12.37 16.20
N SER A 287 13.34 -12.35 17.54
CA SER A 287 13.83 -13.45 18.35
C SER A 287 12.82 -14.61 18.44
N GLY A 288 13.32 -15.77 18.83
CA GLY A 288 12.53 -16.98 19.04
C GLY A 288 13.42 -18.20 19.00
N GLY A 289 13.05 -19.27 19.71
CA GLY A 289 13.88 -20.47 19.87
C GLY A 289 14.12 -21.23 18.56
N ASP A 290 15.08 -20.77 17.77
CA ASP A 290 15.53 -21.40 16.53
C ASP A 290 16.79 -22.23 16.77
N MET A 291 16.83 -23.41 16.17
CA MET A 291 17.99 -24.32 16.16
C MET A 291 18.54 -24.52 14.74
N THR A 292 18.10 -23.73 13.76
CA THR A 292 18.63 -23.79 12.39
C THR A 292 20.05 -23.19 12.32
N SER A 293 20.97 -23.87 11.64
CA SER A 293 22.32 -23.37 11.41
C SER A 293 22.30 -22.24 10.37
N GLY A 294 22.99 -21.13 10.65
CA GLY A 294 23.20 -20.04 9.69
C GLY A 294 22.22 -18.85 9.80
N SER A 295 21.14 -18.97 10.57
CA SER A 295 20.11 -17.90 10.72
C SER A 295 20.56 -16.70 11.57
N CYS A 296 21.76 -16.74 12.17
CA CYS A 296 22.28 -15.63 12.98
C CYS A 296 22.44 -14.32 12.18
N SER A 297 22.95 -14.44 10.96
CA SER A 297 23.13 -13.32 10.02
C SER A 297 21.79 -12.73 9.58
N SER A 298 20.82 -13.58 9.19
CA SER A 298 19.49 -13.13 8.77
C SER A 298 18.72 -12.46 9.91
N ALA A 299 18.80 -13.00 11.13
CA ALA A 299 18.18 -12.41 12.31
C ALA A 299 18.76 -11.03 12.63
N ALA A 300 20.07 -10.87 12.55
CA ALA A 300 20.72 -9.59 12.74
C ALA A 300 20.34 -8.58 11.63
N PHE A 301 20.27 -8.98 10.36
CA PHE A 301 19.79 -8.12 9.29
C PHE A 301 18.31 -7.74 9.43
N ALA A 302 17.45 -8.67 9.88
CA ALA A 302 16.06 -8.40 10.17
C ALA A 302 15.90 -7.38 11.31
N TYR A 303 16.72 -7.46 12.36
CA TYR A 303 16.76 -6.45 13.42
C TYR A 303 17.11 -5.06 12.87
N ILE A 304 18.13 -4.95 12.01
CA ILE A 304 18.53 -3.68 11.38
C ILE A 304 17.38 -3.11 10.53
N GLY A 305 16.72 -3.95 9.74
CA GLY A 305 15.55 -3.55 8.95
C GLY A 305 14.42 -2.99 9.81
N ASN A 306 14.14 -3.61 10.96
CA ASN A 306 13.14 -3.13 11.91
C ASN A 306 13.55 -1.82 12.59
N LYS A 307 14.81 -1.66 12.98
CA LYS A 307 15.34 -0.39 13.51
C LYS A 307 15.25 0.74 12.47
N ALA A 308 15.42 0.43 11.19
CA ALA A 308 15.27 1.36 10.07
C ALA A 308 13.79 1.68 9.73
N GLY A 309 12.82 1.12 10.45
CA GLY A 309 11.39 1.42 10.30
C GLY A 309 10.66 0.54 9.28
N PHE A 310 11.20 -0.63 8.94
CA PHE A 310 10.55 -1.60 8.06
C PHE A 310 10.06 -2.82 8.84
N LYS A 311 8.96 -3.43 8.42
CA LYS A 311 8.48 -4.70 8.94
C LYS A 311 9.21 -5.82 8.22
N VAL A 312 10.21 -6.36 8.88
CA VAL A 312 11.01 -7.50 8.39
C VAL A 312 10.84 -8.64 9.37
N LEU A 313 10.31 -9.76 8.90
CA LEU A 313 10.27 -11.00 9.66
C LEU A 313 11.43 -11.88 9.21
N ASP A 314 12.20 -12.40 10.17
CA ASP A 314 13.37 -13.25 9.90
C ASP A 314 12.99 -14.52 9.12
N PHE A 315 13.90 -14.92 8.23
CA PHE A 315 13.87 -16.16 7.47
C PHE A 315 14.61 -17.23 8.25
N ARG A 316 13.88 -18.26 8.65
CA ARG A 316 14.42 -19.42 9.36
C ARG A 316 14.36 -20.61 8.41
N GLY A 317 15.51 -20.97 7.81
CA GLY A 317 15.72 -22.18 7.00
C GLY A 317 15.40 -22.09 5.50
N GLY A 318 16.28 -22.64 4.63
CA GLY A 318 16.14 -22.68 3.17
C GLY A 318 17.19 -21.85 2.42
N ASP A 319 17.04 -21.69 1.10
CA ASP A 319 18.06 -21.08 0.23
C ASP A 319 18.43 -19.63 0.60
N SER A 320 17.50 -18.86 1.18
CA SER A 320 17.76 -17.50 1.67
C SER A 320 18.70 -17.49 2.88
N CYS A 321 18.41 -18.34 3.88
CA CYS A 321 19.29 -18.53 5.03
C CYS A 321 20.70 -18.93 4.58
N ASN A 322 20.78 -19.93 3.70
CA ASN A 322 22.05 -20.44 3.18
C ASN A 322 22.86 -19.38 2.44
N LEU A 323 22.20 -18.52 1.65
CA LEU A 323 22.88 -17.45 0.93
C LEU A 323 23.42 -16.38 1.89
N PHE A 324 22.55 -15.82 2.73
CA PHE A 324 22.90 -14.70 3.61
C PHE A 324 23.73 -15.10 4.83
N SER A 325 23.92 -16.39 5.09
CA SER A 325 24.88 -16.89 6.09
C SER A 325 26.32 -16.96 5.59
N THR A 326 26.57 -16.82 4.28
CA THR A 326 27.94 -16.93 3.74
C THR A 326 28.76 -15.67 3.97
N ASN A 327 30.05 -15.83 4.25
CA ASN A 327 31.00 -14.72 4.32
C ASN A 327 30.99 -13.89 3.02
N GLY A 328 30.83 -14.52 1.86
CA GLY A 328 30.74 -13.83 0.57
C GLY A 328 29.58 -12.84 0.51
N SER A 329 28.38 -13.24 0.95
CA SER A 329 27.23 -12.36 0.99
C SER A 329 27.36 -11.26 2.04
N ILE A 330 27.91 -11.58 3.21
CA ILE A 330 28.13 -10.57 4.27
C ILE A 330 29.16 -9.52 3.82
N ILE A 331 30.25 -9.93 3.15
CA ILE A 331 31.25 -9.02 2.56
C ILE A 331 30.62 -8.14 1.47
N ASP A 332 29.77 -8.71 0.62
CA ASP A 332 29.09 -7.96 -0.43
C ASP A 332 28.12 -6.91 0.15
N ILE A 333 27.41 -7.24 1.23
CA ILE A 333 26.57 -6.31 1.99
C ILE A 333 27.41 -5.23 2.70
N ALA A 334 28.56 -5.60 3.27
CA ALA A 334 29.47 -4.67 3.93
C ALA A 334 30.05 -3.63 2.95
N ASN A 335 30.26 -4.02 1.69
CA ASN A 335 30.83 -3.17 0.65
C ASN A 335 29.80 -2.39 -0.17
N LEU A 336 28.53 -2.34 0.28
CA LEU A 336 27.53 -1.49 -0.36
C LEU A 336 27.93 -0.01 -0.27
N GLU A 337 27.57 0.76 -1.29
CA GLU A 337 27.86 2.19 -1.34
C GLU A 337 27.20 2.92 -0.16
N ASN A 338 27.91 3.86 0.47
CA ASN A 338 27.45 4.62 1.64
C ASN A 338 27.14 3.76 2.89
N VAL A 339 27.67 2.53 2.97
CA VAL A 339 27.65 1.72 4.19
C VAL A 339 29.01 1.82 4.88
N ASN A 340 29.00 2.22 6.15
CA ASN A 340 30.20 2.29 6.97
C ASN A 340 30.53 0.90 7.50
N SER A 341 31.57 0.26 6.96
CA SER A 341 32.00 -1.07 7.38
C SER A 341 33.51 -1.17 7.51
N THR A 342 33.97 -2.20 8.21
CA THR A 342 35.38 -2.58 8.29
C THR A 342 35.49 -4.09 8.19
N ILE A 343 36.41 -4.55 7.35
CA ILE A 343 36.74 -5.96 7.20
C ILE A 343 38.20 -6.17 7.60
N VAL A 344 38.45 -7.16 8.46
CA VAL A 344 39.79 -7.56 8.91
C VAL A 344 39.97 -9.05 8.60
N ASN A 345 40.86 -9.36 7.67
CA ASN A 345 41.29 -10.73 7.42
C ASN A 345 42.39 -11.09 8.41
N HIS A 346 42.22 -12.21 9.12
CA HIS A 346 43.23 -12.68 10.05
C HIS A 346 43.11 -14.20 10.26
N GLY A 347 44.23 -14.88 10.53
CA GLY A 347 44.23 -16.32 10.86
C GLY A 347 43.72 -16.65 12.26
N ASN A 348 43.51 -15.64 13.11
CA ASN A 348 43.03 -15.74 14.49
C ASN A 348 41.86 -14.76 14.70
N ASP A 349 40.68 -15.30 14.97
CA ASP A 349 39.43 -14.54 15.07
C ASP A 349 39.44 -13.59 16.26
N PHE A 350 40.10 -13.94 17.37
CA PHE A 350 40.15 -13.06 18.56
C PHE A 350 40.91 -11.77 18.28
N ILE A 351 42.00 -11.87 17.50
CA ILE A 351 42.78 -10.71 17.10
C ILE A 351 41.98 -9.86 16.12
N GLY A 352 41.35 -10.50 15.13
CA GLY A 352 40.48 -9.82 14.17
C GLY A 352 39.32 -9.09 14.85
N ALA A 353 38.59 -9.78 15.73
CA ALA A 353 37.50 -9.21 16.52
C ALA A 353 37.98 -8.04 17.39
N LYS A 354 39.13 -8.16 18.07
CA LYS A 354 39.69 -7.06 18.88
C LYS A 354 39.96 -5.80 18.06
N GLN A 355 40.50 -5.94 16.85
CA GLN A 355 40.74 -4.80 15.94
C GLN A 355 39.44 -4.14 15.47
N LEU A 356 38.37 -4.92 15.29
CA LEU A 356 37.05 -4.37 14.96
C LEU A 356 36.41 -3.67 16.16
N LEU A 357 36.46 -4.29 17.34
CA LEU A 357 35.88 -3.74 18.57
C LEU A 357 36.50 -2.39 18.97
N SER A 358 37.78 -2.14 18.62
CA SER A 358 38.41 -0.84 18.85
C SER A 358 37.87 0.30 17.98
N LYS A 359 37.09 0.00 16.94
CA LYS A 359 36.51 0.99 16.00
C LYS A 359 35.05 1.32 16.29
N ILE A 360 34.51 0.84 17.40
CA ILE A 360 33.10 1.00 17.76
C ILE A 360 32.91 2.28 18.55
N ASP A 361 31.99 3.13 18.09
CA ASP A 361 31.54 4.31 18.80
C ASP A 361 30.61 3.94 19.96
N ASN A 362 30.66 4.71 21.04
CA ASN A 362 29.73 4.56 22.15
C ASN A 362 28.28 4.80 21.68
N ASN A 363 27.34 4.01 22.21
CA ASN A 363 25.90 4.12 21.96
C ASN A 363 25.46 3.91 20.49
N LYS A 364 26.32 3.38 19.62
CA LYS A 364 25.96 2.91 18.29
C LYS A 364 25.85 1.39 18.22
N GLU A 365 25.01 0.91 17.32
CA GLU A 365 24.83 -0.51 17.04
C GLU A 365 25.59 -0.90 15.77
N TYR A 366 26.26 -2.05 15.81
CA TYR A 366 27.00 -2.60 14.68
C TYR A 366 26.63 -4.06 14.48
N TYR A 367 26.56 -4.50 13.24
CA TYR A 367 26.57 -5.91 12.89
C TYR A 367 28.01 -6.42 12.95
N LEU A 368 28.27 -7.47 13.73
CA LEU A 368 29.56 -8.17 13.80
C LEU A 368 29.39 -9.60 13.31
N ALA A 369 30.19 -10.00 12.31
CA ALA A 369 30.39 -11.41 11.93
C ALA A 369 31.85 -11.81 12.20
N THR A 370 32.04 -12.80 13.06
CA THR A 370 33.36 -13.36 13.42
C THR A 370 33.21 -14.82 13.85
N GLY A 371 34.24 -15.62 13.63
CA GLY A 371 34.19 -17.07 13.87
C GLY A 371 33.10 -17.73 13.01
N SER A 372 32.08 -18.27 13.67
CA SER A 372 30.95 -18.99 13.07
C SER A 372 29.60 -18.33 13.35
N HIS A 373 29.58 -17.08 13.84
CA HIS A 373 28.37 -16.39 14.25
C HIS A 373 28.33 -14.93 13.79
N ALA A 374 27.12 -14.40 13.72
CA ALA A 374 26.86 -12.99 13.46
C ALA A 374 25.79 -12.45 14.41
N ALA A 375 26.02 -11.26 14.96
CA ALA A 375 25.09 -10.62 15.87
C ALA A 375 25.21 -9.09 15.83
N ILE A 376 24.20 -8.41 16.36
CA ILE A 376 24.29 -6.97 16.62
C ILE A 376 25.09 -6.76 17.90
N ILE A 377 26.00 -5.80 17.91
CA ILE A 377 26.81 -5.44 19.07
C ILE A 377 26.72 -3.94 19.32
N LYS A 378 26.93 -3.55 20.58
CA LYS A 378 27.02 -2.14 20.99
C LYS A 378 28.04 -1.98 22.10
N LYS A 379 28.60 -0.77 22.20
CA LYS A 379 29.47 -0.39 23.31
C LYS A 379 28.73 0.55 24.25
N THR A 380 28.63 0.12 25.51
CA THR A 380 28.16 0.97 26.62
C THR A 380 29.38 1.62 27.30
N GLU A 381 29.15 2.55 28.23
CA GLU A 381 30.24 3.17 29.00
C GLU A 381 31.11 2.16 29.76
N LYS A 382 30.55 0.99 30.11
CA LYS A 382 31.18 -0.01 30.98
C LYS A 382 31.68 -1.25 30.24
N GLU A 383 31.02 -1.67 29.17
CA GLU A 383 31.33 -2.92 28.47
C GLU A 383 30.77 -3.01 27.05
N PHE A 384 31.29 -3.97 26.28
CA PHE A 384 30.71 -4.41 25.01
C PHE A 384 29.58 -5.41 25.25
N GLN A 385 28.51 -5.29 24.48
CA GLN A 385 27.37 -6.17 24.52
C GLN A 385 27.03 -6.68 23.12
N TYR A 386 26.52 -7.90 23.02
CA TYR A 386 25.93 -8.46 21.81
C TYR A 386 24.46 -8.78 22.03
N LEU A 387 23.67 -8.70 20.98
CA LEU A 387 22.25 -8.99 20.97
C LEU A 387 22.03 -10.47 20.65
N GLU A 388 21.60 -11.23 21.66
CA GLU A 388 21.18 -12.60 21.50
C GLU A 388 19.74 -12.66 21.00
N LEU A 389 19.51 -13.29 19.84
CA LEU A 389 18.19 -13.43 19.21
C LEU A 389 17.74 -14.89 19.05
N GLN A 390 18.64 -15.84 19.30
CA GLN A 390 18.48 -17.25 18.96
C GLN A 390 18.63 -18.16 20.18
N HIS A 391 18.51 -17.64 21.40
CA HIS A 391 18.51 -18.48 22.59
C HIS A 391 17.20 -19.29 22.67
N GLN A 392 17.32 -20.58 23.03
CA GLN A 392 16.17 -21.50 23.13
C GLN A 392 15.13 -21.05 24.14
N ASN A 393 15.58 -20.57 25.31
CA ASN A 393 14.75 -19.82 26.25
C ASN A 393 14.61 -18.36 25.78
N THR A 394 13.39 -17.96 25.43
CA THR A 394 13.05 -16.62 24.93
C THR A 394 13.36 -15.50 25.91
N GLU A 395 13.33 -15.76 27.22
CA GLU A 395 13.68 -14.78 28.27
C GLU A 395 15.17 -14.47 28.31
N LYS A 396 16.00 -15.32 27.71
CA LYS A 396 17.45 -15.11 27.60
C LYS A 396 17.86 -14.35 26.35
N ASN A 397 16.93 -14.05 25.43
CA ASN A 397 17.19 -13.14 24.31
C ASN A 397 17.33 -11.69 24.81
N GLY A 398 18.09 -10.88 24.08
CA GLY A 398 18.42 -9.51 24.45
C GLY A 398 19.92 -9.26 24.54
N PHE A 399 20.31 -8.06 24.97
CA PHE A 399 21.71 -7.67 25.08
C PHE A 399 22.41 -8.42 26.22
N LYS A 400 23.53 -9.07 25.90
CA LYS A 400 24.39 -9.83 26.81
C LYS A 400 25.83 -9.36 26.68
N LYS A 401 26.62 -9.60 27.72
CA LYS A 401 28.03 -9.23 27.73
C LYS A 401 28.81 -9.91 26.61
N LEU A 402 29.61 -9.14 25.88
CA LEU A 402 30.53 -9.61 24.86
C LEU A 402 31.95 -9.58 25.41
N ASP A 403 32.43 -10.73 25.86
CA ASP A 403 33.78 -10.93 26.36
C ASP A 403 34.48 -12.08 25.64
N TYR A 404 35.69 -12.43 26.09
CA TYR A 404 36.47 -13.53 25.51
C TYR A 404 35.71 -14.86 25.55
N TYR A 405 34.99 -15.15 26.64
CA TYR A 405 34.22 -16.38 26.80
C TYR A 405 33.06 -16.44 25.79
N THR A 406 32.35 -15.34 25.60
CA THR A 406 31.30 -15.22 24.58
C THR A 406 31.88 -15.39 23.16
N LEU A 407 32.99 -14.74 22.84
CA LEU A 407 33.63 -14.89 21.53
C LEU A 407 34.03 -16.35 21.25
N GLN A 408 34.58 -17.04 22.25
CA GLN A 408 34.97 -18.44 22.12
C GLN A 408 33.77 -19.38 21.97
N ASN A 409 32.81 -19.30 22.89
CA ASN A 409 31.76 -20.31 23.02
C ASN A 409 30.50 -19.99 22.22
N ARG A 410 30.14 -18.71 22.09
CA ARG A 410 28.95 -18.30 21.34
C ARG A 410 29.27 -17.99 19.89
N PHE A 411 30.37 -17.26 19.65
CA PHE A 411 30.77 -16.93 18.28
C PHE A 411 31.62 -18.01 17.62
N GLY A 412 32.21 -18.94 18.38
CA GLY A 412 33.05 -20.00 17.85
C GLY A 412 34.39 -19.49 17.30
N CYS A 413 34.89 -18.37 17.83
CA CYS A 413 36.17 -17.79 17.44
C CYS A 413 37.33 -18.78 17.70
N LYS A 414 38.22 -18.92 16.71
CA LYS A 414 39.39 -19.79 16.77
C LYS A 414 40.68 -18.97 16.87
N LYS A 415 41.66 -19.54 17.59
CA LYS A 415 43.02 -18.96 17.69
C LYS A 415 43.86 -19.18 16.42
N SER A 416 43.47 -20.13 15.58
CA SER A 416 44.11 -20.43 14.30
C SER A 416 43.12 -21.11 13.37
N HIS A 417 43.12 -20.71 12.10
CA HIS A 417 42.47 -21.43 11.00
C HIS A 417 43.50 -22.18 10.18
N SER A 418 43.26 -23.47 9.94
CA SER A 418 44.11 -24.33 9.12
C SER A 418 43.30 -25.38 8.38
N SER A 419 43.69 -25.68 7.15
CA SER A 419 43.09 -26.72 6.31
C SER A 419 44.20 -27.43 5.56
N TYR A 420 44.20 -28.77 5.57
CA TYR A 420 45.26 -29.61 5.01
C TYR A 420 46.69 -29.15 5.42
N GLY A 421 46.85 -28.77 6.70
CA GLY A 421 48.13 -28.31 7.25
C GLY A 421 48.56 -26.88 6.88
N ARG A 422 47.82 -26.18 6.01
CA ARG A 422 48.11 -24.79 5.61
C ARG A 422 47.25 -23.81 6.41
N LYS A 423 47.88 -22.78 6.96
CA LYS A 423 47.17 -21.67 7.62
C LYS A 423 46.53 -20.78 6.56
N TYR A 424 45.33 -20.29 6.85
CA TYR A 424 44.63 -19.34 6.00
C TYR A 424 43.95 -18.28 6.86
N GLU A 425 43.69 -17.12 6.26
CA GLU A 425 43.00 -16.03 6.92
C GLU A 425 41.50 -16.10 6.63
N VAL A 426 40.70 -15.71 7.61
CA VAL A 426 39.25 -15.58 7.46
C VAL A 426 38.82 -14.12 7.68
N PRO A 427 37.74 -13.68 7.03
CA PRO A 427 37.22 -12.34 7.21
C PRO A 427 36.48 -12.21 8.55
N ASN A 428 36.79 -11.13 9.26
CA ASN A 428 36.01 -10.62 10.38
C ASN A 428 35.38 -9.31 9.92
N ILE A 429 34.08 -9.14 10.11
CA ILE A 429 33.32 -8.08 9.44
C ILE A 429 32.52 -7.28 10.47
N LEU A 430 32.65 -5.96 10.42
CA LEU A 430 31.90 -5.01 11.23
C LEU A 430 31.15 -4.05 10.30
N ILE A 431 29.84 -3.85 10.50
CA ILE A 431 29.01 -2.94 9.70
C ILE A 431 28.19 -2.05 10.64
N GLU A 432 28.23 -0.73 10.46
CA GLU A 432 27.41 0.20 11.25
C GLU A 432 25.93 0.05 10.87
N ALA A 433 25.09 -0.33 11.85
CA ALA A 433 23.70 -0.72 11.61
C ALA A 433 22.85 0.42 11.03
N GLU A 434 23.07 1.66 11.47
CA GLU A 434 22.30 2.82 10.98
C GLU A 434 22.61 3.12 9.51
N SER A 435 23.89 3.11 9.12
CA SER A 435 24.30 3.33 7.73
C SER A 435 23.72 2.25 6.81
N LEU A 436 23.75 0.99 7.25
CA LEU A 436 23.21 -0.13 6.52
C LEU A 436 21.68 -0.04 6.39
N GLY A 437 20.97 0.31 7.47
CA GLY A 437 19.50 0.44 7.46
C GLY A 437 18.98 1.53 6.51
N LYS A 438 19.74 2.61 6.30
CA LYS A 438 19.43 3.69 5.35
C LYS A 438 19.72 3.32 3.90
N ASN A 439 20.52 2.28 3.64
CA ASN A 439 20.92 1.91 2.30
C ASN A 439 19.77 1.27 1.48
N GLU A 440 19.51 1.82 0.29
CA GLU A 440 18.42 1.36 -0.57
C GLU A 440 18.62 -0.05 -1.13
N GLU A 441 19.85 -0.45 -1.45
CA GLU A 441 20.14 -1.81 -1.92
C GLU A 441 19.98 -2.83 -0.80
N PHE A 442 20.38 -2.49 0.42
CA PHE A 442 20.13 -3.32 1.59
C PHE A 442 18.63 -3.50 1.84
N GLN A 443 17.82 -2.44 1.72
CA GLN A 443 16.36 -2.55 1.78
C GLN A 443 15.80 -3.50 0.71
N ARG A 444 16.42 -3.55 -0.47
CA ARG A 444 16.04 -4.50 -1.53
C ARG A 444 16.46 -5.93 -1.20
N ILE A 445 17.61 -6.12 -0.56
CA ILE A 445 18.08 -7.41 -0.03
C ILE A 445 17.14 -7.93 1.07
N LEU A 446 16.65 -7.05 1.94
CA LEU A 446 15.71 -7.42 3.00
C LEU A 446 14.41 -8.05 2.46
N ASN A 447 14.03 -7.83 1.20
CA ASN A 447 12.88 -8.51 0.60
C ASN A 447 13.04 -10.03 0.45
N PHE A 448 14.29 -10.52 0.42
CA PHE A 448 14.59 -11.95 0.36
C PHE A 448 14.78 -12.55 1.76
N ILE A 449 15.07 -11.71 2.75
CA ILE A 449 15.15 -12.08 4.17
C ILE A 449 13.76 -12.05 4.81
N ASN A 450 12.87 -11.17 4.35
CA ASN A 450 11.53 -11.03 4.87
C ASN A 450 10.69 -12.27 4.51
N THR A 451 10.13 -12.95 5.51
CA THR A 451 9.37 -14.19 5.29
C THR A 451 7.89 -14.01 5.61
N PRO A 452 6.96 -14.63 4.85
CA PRO A 452 5.57 -14.75 5.26
C PRO A 452 5.44 -15.42 6.64
N LYS A 453 4.47 -14.99 7.46
CA LYS A 453 4.30 -15.52 8.83
C LYS A 453 4.08 -17.04 8.86
N ASP A 454 3.39 -17.56 7.87
CA ASP A 454 3.04 -18.96 7.64
C ASP A 454 4.22 -19.83 7.17
N LYS A 455 5.31 -19.21 6.71
CA LYS A 455 6.53 -19.90 6.24
C LYS A 455 7.69 -19.78 7.22
N GLN A 456 7.47 -19.22 8.42
CA GLN A 456 8.51 -19.15 9.44
C GLN A 456 8.76 -20.53 10.05
N GLN A 457 9.95 -21.12 9.83
CA GLN A 457 10.37 -22.32 10.56
C GLN A 457 10.91 -21.92 11.94
N LYS A 458 10.02 -21.57 12.85
CA LYS A 458 10.36 -21.40 14.26
C LYS A 458 10.48 -22.79 14.89
N GLY A 459 11.57 -23.07 15.62
CA GLY A 459 11.70 -24.29 16.42
C GLY A 459 10.54 -24.41 17.41
N SER A 460 10.38 -25.58 18.04
CA SER A 460 9.23 -25.94 18.91
C SER A 460 8.90 -24.94 20.05
N ASN A 461 9.80 -24.00 20.36
CA ASN A 461 9.62 -22.95 21.36
C ASN A 461 9.39 -21.53 20.79
N GLY A 462 9.34 -21.36 19.47
CA GLY A 462 9.05 -20.07 18.86
C GLY A 462 7.54 -19.88 18.70
N HIS A 463 7.01 -18.80 19.29
CA HIS A 463 5.58 -18.50 19.19
C HIS A 463 5.14 -18.34 17.73
N VAL A 464 4.42 -19.36 17.25
CA VAL A 464 3.38 -19.29 16.22
C VAL A 464 2.12 -19.84 16.88
N LYS A 465 1.17 -18.96 17.16
CA LYS A 465 -0.25 -19.32 17.21
C LYS A 465 -0.89 -18.73 15.97
#